data_AF-A0AAF0HYT7-F1
#
_entry.id   AF-A0AAF0HYT7-F1
#
_cell.length_a   1.000
_cell.length_b   1.000
_cell.length_c   1.000
_cell.angle_alpha   90.00
_cell.angle_beta   90.00
_cell.angle_gamma   90.00
#
_symmetry.space_group_name_H-M   'P 1'
#
loop_
_entity.id
_entity.type
_entity.pdbx_description
1 polymer ?
#
loop_
_entity_poly.entity_id
_entity_poly.type
_entity_poly.pdbx_seq_one_letter_code
_entity_poly.pdbx_strand_id
1 'polypeptide(L)'
;MNRFKSLINIDKHRELSFFTEVSSGMVHQLNSKKYKIFDEYINNVNIIRFNLACVSEILHDENNNFENYLFDNDPALYYNAQSLLLAVRMFENMLDSLTESLSNAADN
;
A
#
# COMPACT_ATOMS: atom_id res chain seq x y z
N MET A 1 -23.12 19.95 10.98
CA MET A 1 -22.26 19.56 9.84
C MET A 1 -20.86 19.09 10.25
N ASN A 2 -20.19 19.72 11.23
CA ASN A 2 -18.82 19.34 11.64
C ASN A 2 -18.66 17.96 12.31
N ARG A 3 -19.66 17.51 13.08
CA ARG A 3 -19.59 16.22 13.80
C ARG A 3 -19.56 15.00 12.86
N PHE A 4 -20.31 15.05 11.76
CA PHE A 4 -20.34 13.99 10.75
C PHE A 4 -19.02 13.90 9.97
N LYS A 5 -18.44 15.04 9.58
CA LYS A 5 -17.11 15.06 8.93
C LYS A 5 -16.02 14.51 9.84
N SER A 6 -16.06 14.85 11.13
CA SER A 6 -15.13 14.31 12.12
C SER A 6 -15.24 12.79 12.29
N LEU A 7 -16.46 12.24 12.30
CA LEU A 7 -16.66 10.79 12.37
C LEU A 7 -16.12 10.07 11.12
N ILE A 8 -16.40 10.61 9.93
CA ILE A 8 -15.87 10.06 8.66
C ILE A 8 -14.34 10.02 8.67
N ASN A 9 -13.68 11.09 9.13
CA ASN A 9 -12.22 11.12 9.22
C ASN A 9 -11.68 10.10 10.22
N ILE A 10 -12.36 9.89 11.35
CA ILE A 10 -11.96 8.88 12.34
C ILE A 10 -12.05 7.46 11.74
N ASP A 11 -13.12 7.17 10.99
CA ASP A 11 -13.29 5.86 10.36
C ASP A 11 -12.24 5.64 9.25
N LYS A 12 -12.03 6.64 8.38
CA LYS A 12 -10.96 6.61 7.37
C LYS A 12 -9.56 6.45 7.99
N HIS A 13 -9.30 7.10 9.12
CA HIS A 13 -8.03 6.96 9.87
C HIS A 13 -7.84 5.52 10.32
N ARG A 14 -8.85 4.93 10.94
CA ARG A 14 -8.79 3.53 11.40
C ARG A 14 -8.55 2.56 10.25
N GLU A 15 -9.27 2.73 9.14
CA GLU A 15 -9.11 1.90 7.95
C GLU A 15 -7.70 2.05 7.35
N LEU A 16 -7.23 3.28 7.18
CA LEU A 16 -5.89 3.55 6.67
C LEU A 16 -4.81 2.93 7.57
N SER A 17 -4.92 3.08 8.89
CA SER A 17 -4.01 2.46 9.85
C SER A 17 -4.00 0.95 9.70
N PHE A 18 -5.18 0.33 9.66
CA PHE A 18 -5.31 -1.12 9.52
C PHE A 18 -4.66 -1.63 8.23
N PHE A 19 -5.01 -1.06 7.08
CA PHE A 19 -4.45 -1.51 5.80
C PHE A 19 -2.94 -1.26 5.68
N THR A 20 -2.46 -0.15 6.24
CA THR A 20 -1.02 0.17 6.25
C THR A 20 -0.24 -0.79 7.14
N GLU A 21 -0.75 -1.09 8.33
CA GLU A 21 -0.11 -2.02 9.28
C GLU A 21 -0.07 -3.44 8.72
N VAL A 22 -1.21 -3.96 8.24
CA VAL A 22 -1.31 -5.31 7.67
C VAL A 22 -0.36 -5.45 6.48
N SER A 23 -0.37 -4.49 5.57
CA SER A 23 0.49 -4.52 4.39
C SER A 23 1.97 -4.40 4.75
N SER A 24 2.34 -3.56 5.71
CA SER A 24 3.72 -3.45 6.20
C SER A 24 4.22 -4.76 6.79
N GLY A 25 3.37 -5.44 7.58
CA GLY A 25 3.67 -6.77 8.12
C GLY A 25 3.87 -7.82 7.03
N MET A 26 3.00 -7.83 6.00
CA MET A 26 3.11 -8.76 4.88
C MET A 26 4.34 -8.49 4.01
N VAL A 27 4.65 -7.23 3.71
CA VAL A 27 5.88 -6.84 3.01
C VAL A 27 7.11 -7.28 3.80
N HIS A 28 7.10 -7.13 5.12
CA HIS A 28 8.19 -7.62 5.97
C HIS A 28 8.34 -9.16 5.89
N GLN A 29 7.24 -9.90 5.85
CA GLN A 29 7.27 -11.36 5.67
C GLN A 29 7.85 -11.77 4.32
N LEU A 30 7.45 -11.08 3.24
CA LEU A 30 8.00 -11.29 1.90
C LEU A 30 9.52 -11.02 1.88
N ASN A 31 9.95 -9.89 2.41
CA ASN A 31 11.37 -9.52 2.45
C ASN A 31 12.20 -10.50 3.31
N SER A 32 11.61 -11.01 4.40
CA SER A 32 12.29 -11.96 5.28
C SER A 32 12.37 -13.39 4.71
N LYS A 33 11.85 -13.64 3.49
CA LYS A 33 11.74 -14.97 2.88
C LYS A 33 11.03 -15.99 3.78
N LYS A 34 10.09 -15.52 4.61
CA LYS A 34 9.37 -16.33 5.61
C LYS A 34 8.14 -17.03 5.03
N TYR A 35 8.21 -17.51 3.79
CA TYR A 35 7.15 -18.28 3.14
C TYR A 35 7.63 -19.71 2.90
N LYS A 36 6.80 -20.69 3.26
CA LYS A 36 7.16 -22.12 3.13
C LYS A 36 6.82 -22.66 1.75
N ILE A 37 5.81 -22.08 1.10
CA ILE A 37 5.25 -22.55 -0.16
C ILE A 37 4.93 -21.35 -1.07
N PHE A 38 5.04 -21.54 -2.38
CA PHE A 38 4.74 -20.53 -3.38
C PHE A 38 3.31 -19.98 -3.30
N ASP A 39 2.33 -20.80 -2.93
CA ASP A 39 0.94 -20.35 -2.78
C ASP A 39 0.76 -19.31 -1.66
N GLU A 40 1.50 -19.45 -0.54
CA GLU A 40 1.51 -18.46 0.54
C GLU A 40 2.08 -17.14 0.06
N TYR A 41 3.12 -17.18 -0.77
CA TYR A 41 3.71 -16.00 -1.39
C TYR A 41 2.69 -15.29 -2.30
N ILE A 42 2.04 -16.03 -3.22
CA ILE A 42 1.03 -15.45 -4.13
C ILE A 42 -0.15 -14.87 -3.36
N ASN A 43 -0.64 -15.58 -2.33
CA ASN A 43 -1.72 -15.09 -1.49
C ASN A 43 -1.35 -13.78 -0.78
N ASN A 44 -0.15 -13.70 -0.19
CA ASN A 44 0.32 -12.49 0.47
C ASN A 44 0.46 -11.32 -0.50
N VAL A 45 0.98 -11.56 -1.71
CA VAL A 45 1.08 -10.54 -2.76
C VAL A 45 -0.31 -10.03 -3.16
N ASN A 46 -1.30 -10.91 -3.32
CA ASN A 46 -2.67 -10.52 -3.65
C ASN A 46 -3.31 -9.67 -2.55
N ILE A 47 -3.08 -10.01 -1.27
CA ILE A 47 -3.61 -9.23 -0.15
C ILE A 47 -2.92 -7.86 -0.07
N ILE A 48 -1.60 -7.80 -0.24
CA ILE A 48 -0.87 -6.52 -0.29
C ILE A 48 -1.45 -5.64 -1.41
N ARG A 49 -1.62 -6.20 -2.61
CA ARG A 49 -2.19 -5.46 -3.75
C ARG A 49 -3.59 -4.91 -3.45
N PHE A 50 -4.46 -5.73 -2.85
CA PHE A 50 -5.80 -5.29 -2.45
C PHE A 50 -5.74 -4.15 -1.42
N ASN A 51 -4.97 -4.34 -0.34
CA ASN A 51 -4.86 -3.34 0.72
C ASN A 51 -4.27 -2.03 0.20
N LEU A 52 -3.32 -2.06 -0.74
CA LEU A 52 -2.74 -0.85 -1.31
C LEU A 52 -3.70 -0.10 -2.22
N ALA A 53 -4.59 -0.80 -2.91
CA ALA A 53 -5.70 -0.14 -3.62
C ALA A 53 -6.59 0.62 -2.62
N CYS A 54 -6.96 0.00 -1.49
CA CYS A 54 -7.73 0.67 -0.43
C CYS A 54 -6.98 1.86 0.18
N VAL A 55 -5.68 1.71 0.47
CA VAL A 55 -4.82 2.80 0.97
C VAL A 55 -4.81 3.97 -0.02
N SER A 56 -4.64 3.69 -1.31
CA SER A 56 -4.62 4.70 -2.36
C SER A 56 -5.97 5.43 -2.47
N GLU A 57 -7.08 4.69 -2.41
CA GLU A 57 -8.44 5.25 -2.47
C GLU A 57 -8.73 6.15 -1.27
N ILE A 58 -8.34 5.72 -0.06
CA ILE A 58 -8.54 6.51 1.17
C ILE A 58 -7.69 7.78 1.16
N LEU A 59 -6.42 7.68 0.75
CA LEU A 59 -5.49 8.83 0.72
C LEU A 59 -5.85 9.87 -0.34
N HIS A 60 -6.30 9.43 -1.51
CA HIS A 60 -6.58 10.31 -2.65
C HIS A 60 -8.08 10.62 -2.82
N ASP A 61 -8.80 10.70 -1.70
CA ASP A 61 -10.19 11.17 -1.65
C ASP A 61 -10.33 12.52 -2.37
N GLU A 62 -11.39 12.68 -3.17
CA GLU A 62 -11.52 13.69 -4.25
C GLU A 62 -11.32 15.16 -3.85
N ASN A 63 -11.35 15.46 -2.55
CA ASN A 63 -11.25 16.82 -2.04
C ASN A 63 -9.98 17.09 -1.20
N ASN A 64 -9.04 16.14 -1.11
CA ASN A 64 -7.84 16.19 -0.25
C ASN A 64 -8.12 16.56 1.23
N ASN A 65 -9.38 16.46 1.66
CA ASN A 65 -9.80 16.83 3.02
C ASN A 65 -9.22 15.88 4.05
N PHE A 66 -9.09 14.60 3.68
CA PHE A 66 -8.55 13.58 4.57
C PHE A 66 -7.03 13.65 4.68
N GLU A 67 -6.34 14.00 3.59
CA GLU A 67 -4.89 14.25 3.60
C GLU A 67 -4.52 15.39 4.55
N ASN A 68 -5.22 16.53 4.48
CA ASN A 68 -5.01 17.64 5.42
C ASN A 68 -5.29 17.20 6.88
N TYR A 69 -6.36 16.42 7.10
CA TYR A 69 -6.63 15.86 8.42
C TYR A 69 -5.47 14.98 8.93
N LEU A 70 -4.87 14.14 8.07
CA LEU A 70 -3.71 13.33 8.46
C LEU A 70 -2.49 14.19 8.78
N PHE A 71 -2.20 15.23 7.99
CA PHE A 71 -1.09 16.14 8.31
C PHE A 71 -1.24 16.79 9.69
N ASP A 72 -2.46 17.18 10.06
CA ASP A 72 -2.73 17.83 11.34
C ASP A 72 -2.77 16.85 12.53
N ASN A 73 -3.15 15.58 12.32
CA ASN A 73 -3.44 14.64 13.41
C ASN A 73 -2.49 13.43 13.49
N ASP A 74 -1.98 12.95 12.36
CA ASP A 74 -1.10 11.78 12.27
C ASP A 74 -0.23 11.81 10.98
N PRO A 75 0.74 12.73 10.90
CA PRO A 75 1.60 12.84 9.72
C PRO A 75 2.47 11.59 9.52
N ALA A 76 2.75 10.84 10.59
CA ALA A 76 3.50 9.60 10.51
C ALA A 76 2.73 8.54 9.70
N LEU A 77 1.43 8.38 9.95
CA LEU A 77 0.59 7.47 9.17
C LEU A 77 0.55 7.86 7.69
N TYR A 78 0.43 9.16 7.38
CA TYR A 78 0.47 9.64 6.00
C TYR A 78 1.76 9.24 5.29
N TYR A 79 2.92 9.57 5.87
CA TYR A 79 4.21 9.27 5.25
C TYR A 79 4.49 7.77 5.16
N ASN A 80 4.04 6.98 6.15
CA ASN A 80 4.17 5.52 6.11
C ASN A 80 3.35 4.93 4.97
N ALA A 81 2.09 5.35 4.82
CA ALA A 81 1.21 4.87 3.76
C ALA A 81 1.72 5.27 2.37
N GLN A 82 2.19 6.52 2.21
CA GLN A 82 2.83 6.98 0.97
C GLN A 82 4.11 6.20 0.64
N SER A 83 4.97 5.95 1.64
CA SER A 83 6.21 5.19 1.45
C SER A 83 5.91 3.76 1.00
N LEU A 84 4.86 3.16 1.53
CA LEU A 84 4.44 1.82 1.17
C LEU A 84 3.91 1.75 -0.27
N LEU A 85 3.06 2.71 -0.68
CA LEU A 85 2.61 2.84 -2.06
C LEU A 85 3.78 3.02 -3.04
N LEU A 86 4.75 3.87 -2.68
CA LEU A 86 5.93 4.12 -3.49
C LEU A 86 6.79 2.86 -3.61
N ALA A 87 7.05 2.17 -2.50
CA ALA A 87 7.87 0.96 -2.50
C ALA A 87 7.31 -0.11 -3.44
N VAL A 88 5.99 -0.34 -3.42
CA VAL A 88 5.36 -1.33 -4.31
C VAL A 88 5.42 -0.90 -5.77
N ARG A 89 5.16 0.36 -6.10
CA ARG A 89 5.34 0.86 -7.48
C ARG A 89 6.77 0.71 -7.97
N MET A 90 7.76 0.93 -7.12
CA MET A 90 9.17 0.70 -7.46
C MET A 90 9.43 -0.78 -7.76
N PHE A 91 8.87 -1.70 -6.96
CA PHE A 91 9.00 -3.14 -7.22
C PHE A 91 8.30 -3.56 -8.52
N GLU A 92 7.10 -3.07 -8.79
CA GLU A 92 6.38 -3.33 -10.06
C GLU A 92 7.22 -2.88 -11.26
N ASN A 93 7.72 -1.64 -11.25
CA ASN A 93 8.57 -1.11 -12.32
C ASN A 93 9.86 -1.94 -12.52
N MET A 94 10.47 -2.42 -11.43
CA MET A 94 11.65 -3.29 -11.50
C MET A 94 11.32 -4.65 -12.12
N LEU A 95 10.18 -5.25 -11.76
CA LEU A 95 9.74 -6.54 -12.30
C LEU A 95 9.39 -6.44 -13.79
N ASP A 96 8.73 -5.36 -14.21
CA ASP A 96 8.43 -5.10 -15.61
C ASP A 96 9.71 -4.97 -16.43
N SER A 97 10.68 -4.19 -15.93
CA SER A 97 11.99 -4.00 -16.57
C SER A 97 12.78 -5.33 -16.69
N LEU A 98 12.71 -6.19 -15.67
CA LEU A 98 13.33 -7.52 -15.71
C LEU A 98 12.64 -8.44 -16.73
N THR A 99 11.31 -8.39 -16.79
CA THR A 99 10.51 -9.20 -17.73
C THR A 99 10.79 -8.82 -19.17
N GLU A 100 10.89 -7.52 -19.45
CA GLU A 100 11.28 -6.99 -20.75
C GLU A 100 12.69 -7.44 -21.13
N SER A 101 13.65 -7.32 -20.20
CA SER A 101 15.03 -7.74 -20.43
C SER A 101 15.16 -9.24 -20.73
N LEU A 102 14.39 -10.07 -20.01
CA LEU A 102 14.36 -11.53 -20.24
C LEU A 102 13.73 -11.89 -21.59
N SER A 103 12.65 -11.21 -21.97
CA SER A 103 12.01 -11.41 -23.28
C SER A 103 12.98 -11.06 -24.41
N ASN A 104 13.65 -9.92 -24.31
CA ASN A 104 14.65 -9.48 -25.29
C ASN A 104 15.87 -10.41 -25.37
N ALA A 105 16.25 -11.04 -24.26
CA ALA A 105 17.35 -12.02 -24.24
C ALA A 105 16.96 -13.38 -24.83
N ALA A 106 15.67 -13.74 -24.83
CA ALA A 106 15.17 -14.98 -25.43
C ALA A 106 15.03 -14.90 -26.95
N ASP A 107 14.91 -13.68 -27.49
CA ASP A 107 14.79 -13.40 -28.94
C ASP A 107 16.16 -13.22 -29.65
N ASN A 108 17.28 -13.28 -28.92
CA ASN A 108 18.66 -13.22 -29.44
C ASN A 108 19.37 -14.58 -29.36
#